data_AF-A0A485CEM7-F1
#
_entry.id   AF-A0A485CEM7-F1
#
_cell.length_a   1.000
_cell.length_b   1.000
_cell.length_c   1.000
_cell.angle_alpha   90.00
_cell.angle_beta   90.00
_cell.angle_gamma   90.00
#
_symmetry.space_group_name_H-M   'P 1'
#
loop_
_entity.id
_entity.type
_entity.pdbx_description
1 polymer ?
#
loop_
_entity_poly.entity_id
_entity_poly.type
_entity_poly.pdbx_seq_one_letter_code
_entity_poly.pdbx_strand_id
1 'polypeptide(L)' 'MIYKTLIALKAGNAIIFSPHPGRTSVQLKAIEIVKRAAEAAGAPAGIVDGVTELTLEATL' A
#
# COMPACT_ATOMS: atom_id res chain seq x y z
N MET A 1 -4.52 4.76 5.06
CA MET A 1 -3.83 3.58 4.50
C MET A 1 -4.32 2.30 5.18
N ILE A 2 -4.01 2.07 6.47
CA ILE A 2 -4.35 0.80 7.17
C ILE A 2 -5.82 0.39 7.01
N TYR A 3 -6.76 1.27 7.35
CA TYR A 3 -8.19 0.94 7.21
C TYR A 3 -8.59 0.62 5.76
N LYS A 4 -8.02 1.34 4.76
CA LYS A 4 -8.26 1.09 3.33
C LYS A 4 -7.73 -0.28 2.92
N THR A 5 -6.59 -0.69 3.46
CA THR A 5 -6.06 -2.04 3.23
C THR A 5 -6.97 -3.11 3.82
N LEU A 6 -7.43 -2.95 5.06
CA LEU A 6 -8.31 -3.92 5.70
C LEU A 6 -9.61 -4.14 4.93
N ILE A 7 -10.27 -3.05 4.50
CA ILE A 7 -11.51 -3.16 3.72
C ILE A 7 -11.27 -3.74 2.32
N ALA A 8 -10.16 -3.40 1.65
CA ALA A 8 -9.82 -3.92 0.33
C ALA A 8 -9.58 -5.44 0.40
N LEU A 9 -8.71 -5.87 1.32
CA LEU A 9 -8.41 -7.29 1.52
C LEU A 9 -9.65 -8.08 1.95
N LYS A 10 -10.47 -7.53 2.85
CA LYS A 10 -11.72 -8.18 3.28
C LYS A 10 -12.71 -8.37 2.12
N ALA A 11 -12.73 -7.42 1.18
CA ALA A 11 -13.54 -7.50 -0.02
C ALA A 11 -12.90 -8.31 -1.16
N GLY A 12 -11.73 -8.92 -0.95
CA GLY A 12 -11.02 -9.70 -1.96
C GLY A 12 -10.32 -8.86 -3.04
N ASN A 13 -10.07 -7.58 -2.77
CA ASN A 13 -9.43 -6.65 -3.71
C ASN A 13 -7.95 -6.46 -3.38
N ALA A 14 -7.14 -6.30 -4.43
CA ALA A 14 -5.81 -5.73 -4.32
C ALA A 14 -5.88 -4.21 -4.08
N ILE A 15 -4.84 -3.63 -3.50
CA ILE A 15 -4.75 -2.19 -3.28
C ILE A 15 -3.33 -1.69 -3.54
N ILE A 16 -3.21 -0.65 -4.36
CA ILE A 16 -1.96 0.06 -4.63
C ILE A 16 -2.10 1.49 -4.13
N PHE A 17 -1.14 1.93 -3.31
CA PHE A 17 -1.10 3.28 -2.78
C PHE A 17 -0.22 4.20 -3.64
N SER A 18 -0.65 5.43 -3.86
CA SER A 18 0.20 6.54 -4.34
C SER A 18 0.50 7.45 -3.15
N PRO A 19 1.70 7.37 -2.55
CA PRO A 19 2.03 8.20 -1.40
C PRO A 19 2.13 9.69 -1.76
N HIS A 20 1.65 10.56 -0.88
CA HIS A 20 1.83 12.00 -1.09
C HIS A 20 3.31 12.39 -0.85
N PRO A 21 3.95 13.21 -1.72
CA PRO A 21 5.37 13.57 -1.62
C PRO A 21 5.82 14.09 -0.26
N GLY A 22 4.96 14.86 0.42
CA GLY A 22 5.27 15.42 1.74
C GLY A 22 5.29 14.41 2.89
N ARG A 23 4.88 13.14 2.67
CA ARG A 23 4.75 12.10 3.72
C ARG A 23 5.16 10.71 3.24
N THR A 24 5.99 10.63 2.20
CA THR A 24 6.33 9.39 1.49
C THR A 24 6.96 8.34 2.40
N SER A 25 7.95 8.70 3.22
CA SER A 25 8.69 7.74 4.07
C SER A 25 7.80 6.99 5.06
N VAL A 26 6.93 7.71 5.77
CA VAL A 26 5.99 7.11 6.74
C VAL A 26 4.97 6.23 6.04
N GLN A 27 4.46 6.66 4.88
CA GLN A 27 3.49 5.86 4.11
C GLN A 27 4.12 4.60 3.54
N LEU A 28 5.30 4.69 2.92
CA LEU A 28 6.03 3.53 2.42
C LEU A 28 6.34 2.52 3.54
N LYS A 29 6.71 3.01 4.73
CA LYS A 29 6.95 2.12 5.88
C LYS A 29 5.68 1.39 6.31
N ALA A 30 4.56 2.11 6.34
CA ALA A 30 3.28 1.51 6.70
C ALA A 30 2.81 0.50 5.64
N ILE A 31 3.03 0.76 4.34
CA ILE A 31 2.76 -0.17 3.24
C ILE A 31 3.60 -1.44 3.41
N GLU A 32 4.90 -1.30 3.67
CA GLU A 32 5.82 -2.42 3.91
C GLU A 32 5.36 -3.32 5.06
N ILE A 33 4.93 -2.73 6.18
CA ILE A 33 4.44 -3.47 7.35
C ILE A 33 3.20 -4.30 6.98
N VAL A 34 2.21 -3.68 6.33
CA VAL A 34 0.95 -4.37 6.02
C VAL A 34 1.15 -5.40 4.90
N LYS A 35 1.99 -5.11 3.89
CA LYS A 35 2.37 -6.05 2.82
C LYS A 35 2.96 -7.34 3.42
N ARG A 36 3.96 -7.20 4.29
CA ARG A 36 4.57 -8.36 4.98
C ARG A 36 3.58 -9.14 5.83
N ALA A 37 2.71 -8.44 6.57
CA ALA A 37 1.70 -9.09 7.39
C ALA A 37 0.67 -9.86 6.55
N ALA A 38 0.23 -9.30 5.42
CA ALA A 38 -0.70 -9.95 4.50
C ALA A 38 -0.06 -11.19 3.85
N GLU A 39 1.17 -11.06 3.34
CA GLU A 39 1.93 -12.19 2.77
C GLU A 39 2.17 -13.30 3.80
N ALA A 40 2.54 -12.96 5.04
CA ALA A 40 2.70 -13.91 6.14
C ALA A 40 1.39 -14.61 6.52
N ALA A 41 0.24 -13.97 6.30
CA ALA A 41 -1.08 -14.56 6.49
C ALA A 41 -1.56 -15.42 5.30
N GLY A 42 -0.72 -15.60 4.27
CA GLY A 42 -1.02 -16.40 3.08
C GLY A 42 -1.67 -15.63 1.93
N ALA A 43 -1.72 -14.30 2.01
CA ALA A 43 -2.21 -13.50 0.90
C ALA A 43 -1.18 -13.51 -0.26
N PRO A 44 -1.63 -13.42 -1.53
CA PRO A 44 -0.74 -13.37 -2.68
C PRO A 44 0.26 -12.20 -2.60
N ALA A 45 1.50 -12.43 -3.05
CA ALA A 45 2.50 -11.37 -3.12
C ALA A 45 2.02 -10.20 -3.98
N GLY A 46 2.25 -8.97 -3.51
CA GLY A 46 1.83 -7.76 -4.22
C GLY A 46 0.34 -7.40 -4.12
N ILE A 47 -0.47 -8.13 -3.33
CA ILE A 47 -1.88 -7.75 -3.08
C ILE A 47 -2.03 -6.40 -2.36
N VAL A 48 -0.98 -5.98 -1.65
CA VAL A 48 -0.81 -4.64 -1.08
C VAL A 48 0.53 -4.10 -1.56
N ASP A 49 0.53 -2.96 -2.26
CA ASP A 49 1.76 -2.31 -2.70
C ASP A 49 1.64 -0.78 -2.76
N GLY A 50 2.71 -0.09 -3.14
CA GLY A 50 2.66 1.33 -3.41
C GLY A 50 3.77 1.84 -4.31
N VAL A 51 3.48 2.95 -4.98
CA VAL A 51 4.41 3.64 -5.88
C VAL A 51 5.56 4.25 -5.07
N THR A 52 6.80 3.92 -5.41
CA THR A 52 8.00 4.42 -4.72
C THR A 52 8.62 5.64 -5.37
N GLU A 53 8.39 5.84 -6.67
CA GLU A 53 8.91 6.97 -7.44
C GLU A 53 7.76 7.92 -7.74
N LEU A 54 7.77 9.07 -7.06
CA LEU A 54 6.73 10.09 -7.19
C LEU A 54 7.19 11.13 -8.21
N THR A 55 6.71 11.02 -9.44
CA THR A 55 6.78 12.14 -10.39
C THR A 55 5.67 13.15 -10.06
N LEU A 56 5.85 14.43 -10.42
CA LEU A 56 4.80 15.44 -10.26
C LEU A 56 3.47 15.02 -10.91
N GLU A 57 3.54 14.20 -11.96
CA GLU A 57 2.40 13.64 -12.68
C GLU A 57 1.58 12.63 -11.85
N ALA A 58 2.18 11.97 -10.86
CA ALA A 58 1.48 11.01 -10.00
C ALA A 58 0.60 11.66 -8.91
N THR A 59 0.53 12.99 -8.89
CA THR A 59 -0.26 13.79 -7.92
C THR A 59 -1.56 14.35 -8.51
N LEU A 60 -1.78 14.21 -9.83
CA LEU A 60 -2.99 14.66 -10.54
C LEU A 60 -4.01 13.54 -10.74
#